data_AF-A0AAD5NHH8-F1
#
_entry.id   AF-A0AAD5NHH8-F1
#
_cell.length_a   1.000
_cell.length_b   1.000
_cell.length_c   1.000
_cell.angle_alpha   90.00
_cell.angle_beta   90.00
_cell.angle_gamma   90.00
#
_symmetry.space_group_name_H-M   'P 1'
#
loop_
_entity.id
_entity.type
_entity.pdbx_description
1 polymer ?
#
loop_
_entity_poly.entity_id
_entity_poly.type
_entity_poly.pdbx_seq_one_letter_code
_entity_poly.pdbx_strand_id
1 'polypeptide(L)'
;MSSAGQASPVVRPMANFHSNIWGDRFLNYNFEQDEILRASQLKEVEKLKIQVRGELLAIAAKHSALSEQLNLIDAIERLGLGYHFETEIEQLLRHVYDSSDHHLINNDHIDLYIAALCFRLLRQHGHHVSSDIFNKFKDDKGNFKESLKSDMCGMLSLYEAAQLMVHEEDIIEEAIDFTTTHLKLMATNNPLAAQQILHVLKWPIHKAVPRIEARRYISIYQDNQALLRLAKLDFNLLQALHKKELCELSEWWKNLDFIGRLPFARDRLVEGYFWMLGLYHQPDRHYSISRKVLAKGVVILTFIDDTYDAYGTPEELTLFTEAINRWDMSCMDQLPEYMQIIYKAMLDFYQEVEQELANKGWSYRVHYGIEAVCITITIIYY
;
A
#
# COMPACT_ATOMS: atom_id res chain seq x y z
N MET A 1 46.28 30.43 36.55
CA MET A 1 46.12 29.17 35.81
C MET A 1 44.71 28.67 36.09
N SER A 2 43.79 28.97 35.18
CA SER A 2 42.39 28.53 35.27
C SER A 2 42.31 27.08 34.83
N SER A 3 41.85 26.19 35.71
CA SER A 3 41.58 24.79 35.39
C SER A 3 40.32 24.73 34.54
N ALA A 4 40.48 24.64 33.23
CA ALA A 4 39.41 24.21 32.34
C ALA A 4 39.02 22.78 32.74
N GLY A 5 37.87 22.63 33.41
CA GLY A 5 37.28 21.33 33.68
C GLY A 5 36.99 20.65 32.35
N GLN A 6 37.67 19.54 32.07
CA GLN A 6 37.30 18.65 30.98
C GLN A 6 35.91 18.09 31.31
N ALA A 7 34.90 18.52 30.56
CA ALA A 7 33.58 17.91 30.62
C ALA A 7 33.73 16.41 30.31
N SER A 8 33.21 15.56 31.19
CA SER A 8 33.17 14.12 30.97
C SER A 8 32.48 13.82 29.63
N PRO A 9 32.98 12.86 28.83
CA PRO A 9 32.38 12.53 27.56
C PRO A 9 30.94 12.04 27.78
N VAL A 10 29.98 12.66 27.08
CA VAL A 10 28.58 12.23 27.08
C VAL A 10 28.52 10.83 26.46
N VAL A 11 28.13 9.84 27.23
CA VAL A 11 27.95 8.46 26.75
C VAL A 11 26.58 8.38 26.10
N ARG A 12 26.55 8.13 24.79
CA ARG A 12 25.32 8.01 24.02
C ARG A 12 25.02 6.54 23.74
N PRO A 13 23.75 6.10 23.83
CA PRO A 13 23.37 4.83 23.20
C PRO A 13 23.65 4.93 21.70
N MET A 14 23.96 3.81 21.07
CA MET A 14 24.12 3.73 19.62
C MET A 14 23.53 2.39 19.15
N ALA A 15 22.58 2.45 18.23
CA ALA A 15 22.06 1.27 17.57
C ALA A 15 22.99 0.87 16.41
N ASN A 16 23.13 -0.44 16.18
CA ASN A 16 23.91 -0.96 15.07
C ASN A 16 23.04 -1.10 13.81
N PHE A 17 22.76 0.02 13.15
CA PHE A 17 22.01 0.03 11.90
C PHE A 17 22.90 -0.37 10.72
N HIS A 18 22.42 -1.29 9.90
CA HIS A 18 23.13 -1.64 8.67
C HIS A 18 23.10 -0.47 7.67
N SER A 19 24.15 -0.34 6.87
CA SER A 19 24.22 0.64 5.79
C SER A 19 23.12 0.42 4.75
N ASN A 20 22.77 1.51 4.06
CA ASN A 20 21.87 1.47 2.91
C ASN A 20 22.41 0.52 1.82
N ILE A 21 21.53 -0.37 1.35
CA ILE A 21 21.87 -1.39 0.34
C ILE A 21 21.76 -0.88 -1.11
N TRP A 22 21.18 0.31 -1.30
CA TRP A 22 20.89 0.88 -2.60
C TRP A 22 22.01 1.78 -3.13
N GLY A 23 22.79 2.39 -2.22
CA GLY A 23 23.82 3.38 -2.57
C GLY A 23 23.26 4.45 -3.51
N ASP A 24 24.03 4.80 -4.53
CA ASP A 24 23.69 5.83 -5.52
C ASP A 24 22.83 5.32 -6.69
N ARG A 25 22.25 4.11 -6.60
CA ARG A 25 21.55 3.45 -7.72
C ARG A 25 20.42 4.30 -8.31
N PHE A 26 19.74 5.10 -7.49
CA PHE A 26 18.59 5.89 -7.92
C PHE A 26 18.93 7.34 -8.27
N LEU A 27 20.19 7.78 -8.15
CA LEU A 27 20.61 9.15 -8.52
C LEU A 27 20.74 9.37 -10.02
N ASN A 28 20.94 8.31 -10.80
CA ASN A 28 21.21 8.41 -12.24
C ASN A 28 20.06 7.78 -13.03
N TYR A 29 19.01 8.56 -13.31
CA TYR A 29 17.92 8.14 -14.18
C TYR A 29 17.98 8.85 -15.54
N ASN A 30 18.00 8.09 -16.64
CA ASN A 30 18.04 8.65 -17.99
C ASN A 30 16.63 9.04 -18.45
N PHE A 31 16.30 10.32 -18.35
CA PHE A 31 14.97 10.84 -18.67
C PHE A 31 14.66 10.87 -20.18
N GLU A 32 15.65 11.15 -21.04
CA GLU A 32 15.43 11.42 -22.47
C GLU A 32 15.02 10.17 -23.25
N GLN A 33 15.71 9.04 -23.03
CA GLN A 33 15.34 7.77 -23.68
C GLN A 33 13.97 7.26 -23.20
N ASP A 34 13.62 7.55 -21.95
CA ASP A 34 12.37 7.13 -21.34
C ASP A 34 11.18 7.92 -21.89
N GLU A 35 11.31 9.22 -22.17
CA GLU A 35 10.21 10.03 -22.74
C GLU A 35 9.72 9.54 -24.11
N ILE A 36 10.62 9.22 -25.03
CA ILE A 36 10.25 8.74 -26.38
C ILE A 36 9.54 7.38 -26.28
N LEU A 37 10.07 6.47 -25.46
CA LEU A 37 9.49 5.16 -25.23
C LEU A 37 8.09 5.28 -24.60
N ARG A 38 7.94 6.16 -23.60
CA ARG A 38 6.66 6.42 -22.93
C ARG A 38 5.60 6.95 -23.89
N ALA A 39 5.95 7.90 -24.77
CA ALA A 39 4.99 8.47 -25.71
C ALA A 39 4.38 7.40 -26.65
N SER A 40 5.18 6.44 -27.11
CA SER A 40 4.70 5.32 -27.92
C SER A 40 3.81 4.38 -27.10
N GLN A 41 4.23 4.04 -25.88
CA GLN A 41 3.50 3.13 -24.99
C GLN A 41 2.16 3.72 -24.56
N LEU A 42 2.08 5.03 -24.28
CA LEU A 42 0.84 5.70 -23.88
C LEU A 42 -0.25 5.58 -24.94
N LYS A 43 0.09 5.68 -26.23
CA LYS A 43 -0.88 5.49 -27.33
C LYS A 43 -1.45 4.06 -27.35
N GLU A 44 -0.59 3.07 -27.12
CA GLU A 44 -1.01 1.66 -27.06
C GLU A 44 -1.88 1.41 -25.82
N VAL A 45 -1.51 1.97 -24.66
CA VAL A 45 -2.28 1.91 -23.42
C VAL A 45 -3.67 2.50 -23.59
N GLU A 46 -3.81 3.69 -24.18
CA GLU A 46 -5.13 4.29 -24.39
C GLU A 46 -6.01 3.46 -25.33
N LYS A 47 -5.43 2.88 -26.39
CA LYS A 47 -6.15 1.95 -27.27
C LYS A 47 -6.66 0.72 -26.50
N LEU A 48 -5.80 0.11 -25.69
CA LEU A 48 -6.16 -1.07 -24.90
C LEU A 48 -7.18 -0.75 -23.80
N LYS A 49 -7.10 0.44 -23.18
CA LYS A 49 -8.11 0.92 -22.23
C LYS A 49 -9.48 1.03 -22.88
N ILE A 50 -9.56 1.60 -24.08
CA ILE A 50 -10.83 1.67 -24.83
C ILE A 50 -11.37 0.28 -25.12
N GLN A 51 -10.51 -0.67 -25.50
CA GLN A 51 -10.92 -2.05 -25.75
C GLN A 51 -11.49 -2.71 -24.48
N VAL A 52 -10.75 -2.68 -23.37
CA VAL A 52 -11.19 -3.28 -22.09
C VAL A 52 -12.46 -2.62 -21.56
N ARG A 53 -12.59 -1.29 -21.70
CA ARG A 53 -13.83 -0.58 -21.39
C ARG A 53 -15.00 -1.06 -22.25
N GLY A 54 -14.77 -1.31 -23.54
CA GLY A 54 -15.75 -1.92 -24.43
C GLY A 54 -16.18 -3.32 -23.99
N GLU A 55 -15.24 -4.13 -23.48
CA GLU A 55 -15.53 -5.46 -22.92
C GLU A 55 -16.42 -5.36 -21.66
N LEU A 56 -16.12 -4.45 -20.73
CA LEU A 56 -16.94 -4.18 -19.54
C LEU A 56 -18.37 -3.74 -19.92
N LEU A 57 -18.50 -2.80 -20.85
CA LEU A 57 -19.80 -2.31 -21.32
C LEU A 57 -20.61 -3.39 -22.04
N ALA A 58 -19.94 -4.23 -22.85
CA ALA A 58 -20.60 -5.33 -23.53
C ALA A 58 -21.15 -6.36 -22.54
N ILE A 59 -20.39 -6.64 -21.47
CA ILE A 59 -20.81 -7.54 -20.40
C ILE A 59 -22.06 -7.01 -19.68
N ALA A 60 -22.06 -5.71 -19.35
CA ALA A 60 -23.20 -5.03 -18.74
C ALA A 60 -24.45 -5.10 -19.64
N ALA A 61 -24.30 -4.77 -20.92
CA ALA A 61 -25.41 -4.70 -21.87
C ALA A 61 -26.02 -6.07 -22.22
N LYS A 62 -25.23 -7.14 -22.21
CA LYS A 62 -25.67 -8.50 -22.56
C LYS A 62 -26.27 -9.27 -21.38
N HIS A 63 -26.30 -8.71 -20.19
CA HIS A 63 -26.63 -9.44 -18.95
C HIS A 63 -25.83 -10.75 -18.86
N SER A 64 -24.52 -10.66 -19.11
CA SER A 64 -23.64 -11.83 -19.17
C SER A 64 -23.62 -12.58 -17.84
N ALA A 65 -23.20 -13.84 -17.84
CA ALA A 65 -23.20 -14.67 -16.64
C ALA A 65 -22.45 -13.97 -15.48
N LEU A 66 -22.97 -14.10 -14.26
CA LEU A 66 -22.38 -13.51 -13.05
C LEU A 66 -20.88 -13.85 -12.91
N SER A 67 -20.51 -15.09 -13.26
CA SER A 67 -19.12 -15.54 -13.25
C SER A 67 -18.23 -14.75 -14.20
N GLU A 68 -18.71 -14.38 -15.38
CA GLU A 68 -17.93 -13.61 -16.36
C GLU A 68 -17.72 -12.18 -15.86
N GLN A 69 -18.77 -11.56 -15.31
CA GLN A 69 -18.70 -10.23 -14.69
C GLN A 69 -17.65 -10.18 -13.57
N LEU A 70 -17.78 -11.06 -12.58
CA LEU A 70 -16.91 -11.06 -11.40
C LEU A 70 -15.46 -11.44 -11.74
N ASN A 71 -15.25 -12.41 -12.63
CA ASN A 71 -13.90 -12.80 -13.03
C ASN A 71 -13.17 -11.67 -13.78
N LEU A 72 -13.88 -10.91 -14.63
CA LEU A 72 -13.27 -9.79 -15.33
C LEU A 72 -12.89 -8.66 -14.35
N ILE A 73 -13.80 -8.30 -13.43
CA ILE A 73 -13.53 -7.29 -12.40
C ILE A 73 -12.32 -7.72 -11.57
N ASP A 74 -12.33 -8.94 -11.05
CA ASP A 74 -11.22 -9.48 -10.24
C ASP A 74 -9.89 -9.48 -11.00
N ALA A 75 -9.90 -9.86 -12.28
CA ALA A 75 -8.70 -9.83 -13.11
C ALA A 75 -8.18 -8.40 -13.30
N ILE A 76 -9.05 -7.42 -13.58
CA ILE A 76 -8.67 -6.01 -13.74
C ILE A 76 -8.04 -5.47 -12.46
N GLU A 77 -8.66 -5.73 -11.31
CA GLU A 77 -8.15 -5.26 -10.01
C GLU A 77 -6.84 -5.92 -9.62
N ARG A 78 -6.76 -7.26 -9.73
CA ARG A 78 -5.53 -8.00 -9.43
C ARG A 78 -4.39 -7.66 -10.37
N LEU A 79 -4.65 -7.22 -11.60
CA LEU A 79 -3.62 -6.73 -12.52
C LEU A 79 -3.17 -5.30 -12.21
N GLY A 80 -3.76 -4.65 -11.20
CA GLY A 80 -3.44 -3.28 -10.80
C GLY A 80 -4.00 -2.23 -11.76
N LEU A 81 -5.07 -2.56 -12.48
CA LEU A 81 -5.68 -1.68 -13.49
C LEU A 81 -7.00 -1.04 -13.03
N GLY A 82 -7.50 -1.38 -11.83
CA GLY A 82 -8.80 -0.93 -11.32
C GLY A 82 -9.01 0.58 -11.39
N TYR A 83 -7.96 1.38 -11.12
CA TYR A 83 -8.02 2.84 -11.14
C TYR A 83 -8.35 3.45 -12.53
N HIS A 84 -8.24 2.69 -13.63
CA HIS A 84 -8.66 3.16 -14.96
C HIS A 84 -10.14 2.95 -15.25
N PHE A 85 -10.81 2.11 -14.44
CA PHE A 85 -12.15 1.58 -14.69
C PHE A 85 -13.07 1.65 -13.46
N GLU A 86 -12.78 2.56 -12.52
CA GLU A 86 -13.52 2.68 -11.24
C GLU A 86 -15.02 2.86 -11.47
N THR A 87 -15.41 3.64 -12.49
CA THR A 87 -16.81 3.92 -12.80
C THR A 87 -17.52 2.68 -13.34
N GLU A 88 -16.90 1.98 -14.29
CA GLU A 88 -17.46 0.78 -14.91
C GLU A 88 -17.55 -0.38 -13.91
N ILE A 89 -16.52 -0.55 -13.06
CA ILE A 89 -16.49 -1.56 -12.01
C ILE A 89 -17.63 -1.31 -11.00
N GLU A 90 -17.75 -0.08 -10.49
CA GLU A 90 -18.80 0.25 -9.51
C GLU A 90 -20.20 0.08 -10.08
N GLN A 91 -20.43 0.44 -11.35
CA GLN A 91 -21.71 0.23 -12.01
C GLN A 91 -22.07 -1.27 -12.11
N LEU A 92 -21.11 -2.11 -12.46
CA LEU A 92 -21.31 -3.56 -12.54
C LEU A 92 -21.55 -4.16 -11.15
N LEU A 93 -20.73 -3.82 -10.17
CA LEU A 93 -20.87 -4.33 -8.80
C LEU A 93 -22.18 -3.89 -8.17
N ARG A 94 -22.62 -2.65 -8.39
CA ARG A 94 -23.93 -2.18 -7.94
C ARG A 94 -25.08 -2.96 -8.59
N HIS A 95 -24.99 -3.27 -9.88
CA HIS A 95 -25.99 -4.12 -10.54
C HIS A 95 -26.02 -5.54 -9.96
N VAL A 96 -24.85 -6.12 -9.69
CA VAL A 96 -24.73 -7.40 -8.99
C VAL A 96 -25.35 -7.31 -7.60
N TYR A 97 -25.06 -6.25 -6.84
CA TYR A 97 -25.60 -6.03 -5.51
C TYR A 97 -27.12 -5.94 -5.51
N ASP A 98 -27.70 -5.06 -6.34
CA ASP A 98 -29.13 -4.83 -6.46
C ASP A 98 -29.90 -6.08 -6.92
N SER A 99 -29.24 -6.99 -7.64
CA SER A 99 -29.80 -8.28 -8.06
C SER A 99 -29.57 -9.42 -7.06
N SER A 100 -28.71 -9.22 -6.05
CA SER A 100 -28.18 -10.30 -5.24
C SER A 100 -28.96 -10.66 -3.97
N ASP A 101 -29.65 -9.69 -3.38
CA ASP A 101 -30.08 -9.74 -1.96
C ASP A 101 -31.05 -10.89 -1.62
N HIS A 102 -31.79 -11.41 -2.61
CA HIS A 102 -32.61 -12.62 -2.45
C HIS A 102 -32.29 -13.75 -3.43
N HIS A 103 -31.62 -13.45 -4.54
CA HIS A 103 -31.36 -14.42 -5.59
C HIS A 103 -30.04 -15.19 -5.40
N LEU A 104 -28.96 -14.61 -4.85
CA LEU A 104 -27.70 -15.35 -4.72
C LEU A 104 -27.69 -16.36 -3.58
N ILE A 105 -28.34 -16.01 -2.46
CA ILE A 105 -28.45 -16.87 -1.27
C ILE A 105 -29.19 -18.17 -1.63
N ASN A 106 -30.24 -18.09 -2.45
CA ASN A 106 -31.10 -19.22 -2.81
C ASN A 106 -30.77 -19.86 -4.17
N ASN A 107 -29.68 -19.47 -4.83
CA ASN A 107 -29.31 -20.03 -6.13
C ASN A 107 -28.35 -21.21 -5.96
N ASP A 108 -28.90 -22.42 -6.14
CA ASP A 108 -28.19 -23.69 -6.06
C ASP A 108 -27.18 -23.92 -7.21
N HIS A 109 -27.25 -23.12 -8.28
CA HIS A 109 -26.31 -23.19 -9.40
C HIS A 109 -25.02 -22.40 -9.17
N ILE A 110 -24.91 -21.65 -8.05
CA ILE A 110 -23.73 -20.88 -7.71
C ILE A 110 -22.81 -21.73 -6.82
N ASP A 111 -21.64 -22.03 -7.36
CA ASP A 111 -20.57 -22.73 -6.64
C ASP A 111 -19.88 -21.86 -5.57
N LEU A 112 -19.01 -22.49 -4.78
CA LEU A 112 -18.29 -21.82 -3.70
C LEU A 112 -17.40 -20.69 -4.23
N TYR A 113 -16.74 -20.92 -5.37
CA TYR A 113 -15.84 -19.95 -5.98
C TYR A 113 -16.57 -18.63 -6.31
N ILE A 114 -17.71 -18.70 -7.00
CA ILE A 114 -18.49 -17.52 -7.39
C ILE A 114 -19.13 -16.85 -6.18
N ALA A 115 -19.67 -17.62 -5.22
CA ALA A 115 -20.24 -17.05 -4.00
C ALA A 115 -19.18 -16.25 -3.21
N ALA A 116 -18.00 -16.84 -3.00
CA ALA A 116 -16.92 -16.20 -2.28
C ALA A 116 -16.34 -14.99 -3.04
N LEU A 117 -16.18 -15.10 -4.35
CA LEU A 117 -15.72 -13.99 -5.19
C LEU A 117 -16.69 -12.80 -5.14
N CYS A 118 -18.00 -13.07 -5.26
CA CYS A 118 -19.04 -12.05 -5.17
C CYS A 118 -19.01 -11.34 -3.82
N PHE A 119 -19.04 -12.11 -2.73
CA PHE A 119 -18.96 -11.59 -1.36
C PHE A 119 -17.73 -10.70 -1.16
N ARG A 120 -16.56 -11.18 -1.62
CA ARG A 120 -15.31 -10.44 -1.51
C ARG A 120 -15.36 -9.12 -2.26
N LEU A 121 -15.68 -9.13 -3.55
CA LEU A 121 -15.68 -7.92 -4.38
C LEU A 121 -16.69 -6.89 -3.89
N LEU A 122 -17.91 -7.31 -3.56
CA LEU A 122 -18.94 -6.41 -3.04
C LEU A 122 -18.50 -5.74 -1.73
N ARG A 123 -17.95 -6.51 -0.78
CA ARG A 123 -17.46 -5.94 0.50
C ARG A 123 -16.24 -5.04 0.31
N GLN A 124 -15.32 -5.37 -0.59
CA GLN A 124 -14.17 -4.50 -0.90
C GLN A 124 -14.61 -3.13 -1.43
N HIS A 125 -15.76 -3.07 -2.11
CA HIS A 125 -16.37 -1.85 -2.65
C HIS A 125 -17.40 -1.22 -1.71
N GLY A 126 -17.52 -1.71 -0.46
CA GLY A 126 -18.35 -1.10 0.58
C GLY A 126 -19.82 -1.52 0.55
N HIS A 127 -20.21 -2.48 -0.29
CA HIS A 127 -21.55 -3.05 -0.29
C HIS A 127 -21.72 -4.05 0.86
N HIS A 128 -22.84 -3.97 1.58
CA HIS A 128 -23.10 -4.85 2.72
C HIS A 128 -23.70 -6.19 2.27
N VAL A 129 -22.89 -7.24 2.29
CA VAL A 129 -23.35 -8.60 1.94
C VAL A 129 -23.38 -9.47 3.18
N SER A 130 -24.51 -10.12 3.46
CA SER A 130 -24.60 -11.08 4.57
C SER A 130 -23.69 -12.29 4.33
N SER A 131 -22.98 -12.72 5.38
CA SER A 131 -22.20 -13.95 5.38
C SER A 131 -23.06 -15.22 5.33
N ASP A 132 -24.38 -15.09 5.48
CA ASP A 132 -25.35 -16.19 5.30
C ASP A 132 -25.33 -16.79 3.89
N ILE A 133 -24.78 -16.07 2.90
CA ILE A 133 -24.54 -16.63 1.55
C ILE A 133 -23.74 -17.94 1.60
N PHE A 134 -22.96 -18.16 2.67
CA PHE A 134 -22.17 -19.36 2.84
C PHE A 134 -22.92 -20.53 3.50
N ASN A 135 -24.12 -20.33 4.07
CA ASN A 135 -24.88 -21.38 4.75
C ASN A 135 -25.20 -22.58 3.83
N LYS A 136 -25.42 -22.33 2.54
CA LYS A 136 -25.67 -23.41 1.56
C LYS A 136 -24.48 -24.34 1.34
N PHE A 137 -23.28 -23.93 1.75
CA PHE A 137 -22.08 -24.76 1.71
C PHE A 137 -21.84 -25.53 3.01
N LYS A 138 -22.78 -25.46 3.97
CA LYS A 138 -22.73 -26.18 5.24
C LYS A 138 -23.60 -27.43 5.21
N ASP A 139 -23.22 -28.44 5.98
CA ASP A 139 -23.98 -29.68 6.18
C ASP A 139 -25.07 -29.52 7.26
N ASP A 140 -25.86 -30.57 7.48
CA ASP A 140 -26.96 -30.57 8.46
C ASP A 140 -26.48 -30.39 9.91
N LYS A 141 -25.17 -30.54 10.16
CA LYS A 141 -24.55 -30.31 11.48
C LYS A 141 -24.02 -28.88 11.61
N GLY A 142 -24.17 -28.06 10.58
CA GLY A 142 -23.66 -26.70 10.55
C GLY A 142 -22.15 -26.62 10.37
N ASN A 143 -21.50 -27.58 9.71
CA ASN A 143 -20.08 -27.48 9.32
C ASN A 143 -19.93 -27.32 7.80
N PHE A 144 -18.89 -26.65 7.32
CA PHE A 144 -18.57 -26.66 5.89
C PHE A 144 -18.46 -28.08 5.31
N LYS A 145 -19.15 -28.33 4.18
CA LYS A 145 -19.28 -29.65 3.55
C LYS A 145 -17.91 -30.25 3.22
N GLU A 146 -17.71 -31.51 3.58
CA GLU A 146 -16.50 -32.29 3.28
C GLU A 146 -16.15 -32.32 1.78
N SER A 147 -17.16 -32.26 0.90
CA SER A 147 -16.97 -32.23 -0.56
C SER A 147 -16.20 -31.00 -1.06
N LEU A 148 -16.15 -29.92 -0.28
CA LEU A 148 -15.41 -28.69 -0.63
C LEU A 148 -13.89 -28.87 -0.48
N LYS A 149 -13.44 -29.88 0.27
CA LYS A 149 -12.01 -30.14 0.53
C LYS A 149 -11.21 -30.54 -0.70
N SER A 150 -11.87 -30.83 -1.83
CA SER A 150 -11.21 -31.04 -3.13
C SER A 150 -11.29 -29.84 -4.07
N ASP A 151 -12.13 -28.84 -3.76
CA ASP A 151 -12.30 -27.63 -4.58
C ASP A 151 -11.26 -26.56 -4.20
N MET A 152 -10.06 -26.67 -4.76
CA MET A 152 -8.98 -25.72 -4.48
C MET A 152 -9.36 -24.27 -4.82
N CYS A 153 -10.07 -24.05 -5.94
CA CYS A 153 -10.44 -22.71 -6.38
C CYS A 153 -11.47 -22.08 -5.44
N GLY A 154 -12.53 -22.81 -5.09
CA GLY A 154 -13.51 -22.36 -4.11
C GLY A 154 -12.90 -22.11 -2.73
N MET A 155 -11.98 -22.97 -2.29
CA MET A 155 -11.30 -22.82 -1.00
C MET A 155 -10.38 -21.59 -0.94
N LEU A 156 -9.62 -21.32 -2.01
CA LEU A 156 -8.80 -20.11 -2.10
C LEU A 156 -9.68 -18.86 -2.12
N SER A 157 -10.77 -18.85 -2.90
CA SER A 157 -11.69 -17.72 -2.94
C SER A 157 -12.40 -17.50 -1.61
N LEU A 158 -12.82 -18.56 -0.92
CA LEU A 158 -13.43 -18.48 0.41
C LEU A 158 -12.44 -17.94 1.45
N TYR A 159 -11.18 -18.39 1.42
CA TYR A 159 -10.14 -17.87 2.31
C TYR A 159 -9.92 -16.37 2.11
N GLU A 160 -9.83 -15.92 0.85
CA GLU A 160 -9.67 -14.50 0.50
C GLU A 160 -10.89 -13.67 0.93
N ALA A 161 -12.10 -14.20 0.70
CA ALA A 161 -13.35 -13.57 1.12
C ALA A 161 -13.45 -13.43 2.64
N ALA A 162 -13.03 -14.46 3.38
CA ALA A 162 -13.08 -14.49 4.82
C ALA A 162 -12.15 -13.46 5.49
N GLN A 163 -11.19 -12.88 4.76
CA GLN A 163 -10.37 -11.79 5.28
C GLN A 163 -11.12 -10.45 5.42
N LEU A 164 -12.35 -10.36 4.89
CA LEU A 164 -13.26 -9.22 5.02
C LEU A 164 -14.31 -9.44 6.12
N MET A 165 -14.03 -10.35 7.05
CA MET A 165 -14.85 -10.58 8.24
C MET A 165 -15.07 -9.28 9.02
N VAL A 166 -16.30 -9.07 9.46
CA VAL A 166 -16.65 -8.05 10.46
C VAL A 166 -17.00 -8.72 11.80
N HIS A 167 -17.28 -7.92 12.83
CA HIS A 167 -17.65 -8.47 14.14
C HIS A 167 -18.93 -9.32 14.05
N GLU A 168 -18.98 -10.38 14.86
CA GLU A 168 -20.16 -11.25 15.04
C GLU A 168 -20.50 -12.12 13.80
N GLU A 169 -19.49 -12.52 13.02
CA GLU A 169 -19.65 -13.41 11.87
C GLU A 169 -19.03 -14.80 12.08
N ASP A 170 -19.61 -15.60 12.97
CA ASP A 170 -19.13 -16.95 13.33
C ASP A 170 -18.90 -17.85 12.11
N ILE A 171 -19.74 -17.72 11.07
CA ILE A 171 -19.60 -18.49 9.83
C ILE A 171 -18.31 -18.15 9.06
N ILE A 172 -17.85 -16.90 9.14
CA ILE A 172 -16.62 -16.46 8.48
C ILE A 172 -15.41 -16.91 9.31
N GLU A 173 -15.50 -16.87 10.64
CA GLU A 173 -14.46 -17.43 11.52
C GLU A 173 -14.26 -18.93 11.24
N GLU A 174 -15.35 -19.70 11.18
CA GLU A 174 -15.29 -21.11 10.78
C GLU A 174 -14.70 -21.29 9.37
N ALA A 175 -15.01 -20.39 8.44
CA ALA A 175 -14.48 -20.43 7.08
C ALA A 175 -12.96 -20.24 7.06
N ILE A 176 -12.41 -19.35 7.89
CA ILE A 176 -10.96 -19.15 8.04
C ILE A 176 -10.29 -20.45 8.52
N ASP A 177 -10.84 -21.07 9.56
CA ASP A 177 -10.27 -22.31 10.13
C ASP A 177 -10.34 -23.48 9.14
N PHE A 178 -11.51 -23.66 8.52
CA PHE A 178 -11.75 -24.70 7.51
C PHE A 178 -10.80 -24.54 6.32
N THR A 179 -10.77 -23.34 5.72
CA THR A 179 -9.94 -23.08 4.55
C THR A 179 -8.45 -23.17 4.86
N THR A 180 -8.00 -22.57 5.97
CA THR A 180 -6.59 -22.62 6.38
C THR A 180 -6.10 -24.05 6.57
N THR A 181 -6.88 -24.88 7.26
CA THR A 181 -6.52 -26.27 7.55
C THR A 181 -6.39 -27.08 6.26
N HIS A 182 -7.39 -27.01 5.39
CA HIS A 182 -7.42 -27.83 4.18
C HIS A 182 -6.49 -27.31 3.08
N LEU A 183 -6.30 -26.00 2.96
CA LEU A 183 -5.31 -25.42 2.04
C LEU A 183 -3.88 -25.82 2.43
N LYS A 184 -3.52 -25.83 3.73
CA LYS A 184 -2.21 -26.34 4.18
C LYS A 184 -2.00 -27.82 3.82
N LEU A 185 -3.03 -28.63 3.96
CA LEU A 185 -3.00 -30.04 3.54
C LEU A 185 -2.84 -30.18 2.02
N MET A 186 -3.58 -29.40 1.23
CA MET A 186 -3.45 -29.37 -0.24
C MET A 186 -2.03 -28.96 -0.67
N ALA A 187 -1.46 -27.93 -0.05
CA ALA A 187 -0.10 -27.48 -0.35
C ALA A 187 0.96 -28.56 -0.03
N THR A 188 0.74 -29.35 1.01
CA THR A 188 1.62 -30.48 1.35
C THR A 188 1.54 -31.59 0.31
N ASN A 189 0.34 -31.85 -0.21
CA ASN A 189 0.08 -32.96 -1.13
C ASN A 189 0.28 -32.60 -2.61
N ASN A 190 0.33 -31.31 -2.96
CA ASN A 190 0.47 -30.84 -4.34
C ASN A 190 1.59 -29.78 -4.46
N PRO A 191 2.85 -30.19 -4.74
CA PRO A 191 3.97 -29.27 -4.88
C PRO A 191 3.80 -28.20 -5.96
N LEU A 192 3.03 -28.48 -7.02
CA LEU A 192 2.79 -27.54 -8.12
C LEU A 192 1.90 -26.37 -7.68
N ALA A 193 0.92 -26.62 -6.81
CA ALA A 193 0.01 -25.60 -6.27
C ALA A 193 0.50 -25.00 -4.94
N ALA A 194 1.45 -25.66 -4.26
CA ALA A 194 1.92 -25.29 -2.94
C ALA A 194 2.36 -23.82 -2.83
N GLN A 195 3.12 -23.33 -3.81
CA GLN A 195 3.60 -21.95 -3.79
C GLN A 195 2.45 -20.94 -3.84
N GLN A 196 1.44 -21.16 -4.69
CA GLN A 196 0.28 -20.29 -4.79
C GLN A 196 -0.56 -20.33 -3.52
N ILE A 197 -0.81 -21.52 -2.98
CA ILE A 197 -1.60 -21.71 -1.77
C ILE A 197 -0.92 -21.04 -0.57
N LEU A 198 0.37 -21.30 -0.35
CA LEU A 198 1.13 -20.72 0.76
C LEU A 198 1.27 -19.20 0.61
N HIS A 199 1.33 -18.69 -0.63
CA HIS A 199 1.30 -17.25 -0.86
C HIS A 199 -0.02 -16.63 -0.40
N VAL A 200 -1.17 -17.18 -0.83
CA VAL A 200 -2.49 -16.68 -0.44
C VAL A 200 -2.67 -16.75 1.08
N LEU A 201 -2.29 -17.87 1.71
CA LEU A 201 -2.36 -18.01 3.17
C LEU A 201 -1.50 -16.99 3.91
N LYS A 202 -0.35 -16.59 3.36
CA LYS A 202 0.55 -15.61 3.97
C LYS A 202 0.13 -14.17 3.70
N TRP A 203 -0.31 -13.89 2.48
CA TRP A 203 -0.58 -12.55 1.94
C TRP A 203 -1.92 -12.55 1.20
N PRO A 204 -3.04 -12.62 1.94
CA PRO A 204 -4.33 -12.46 1.30
C PRO A 204 -4.46 -11.08 0.68
N ILE A 205 -5.17 -11.00 -0.43
CA ILE A 205 -5.26 -9.81 -1.29
C ILE A 205 -5.75 -8.59 -0.52
N HIS A 206 -6.73 -8.77 0.37
CA HIS A 206 -7.28 -7.67 1.16
C HIS A 206 -6.23 -7.01 2.08
N LYS A 207 -5.18 -7.75 2.50
CA LYS A 207 -4.13 -7.29 3.42
C LYS A 207 -2.79 -7.05 2.71
N ALA A 208 -2.70 -7.34 1.42
CA ALA A 208 -1.46 -7.27 0.66
C ALA A 208 -1.32 -5.91 -0.05
N VAL A 209 -0.06 -5.48 -0.28
CA VAL A 209 0.21 -4.22 -0.99
C VAL A 209 -0.16 -4.39 -2.47
N PRO A 210 -1.09 -3.59 -3.04
CA PRO A 210 -1.65 -3.82 -4.37
C PRO A 210 -0.59 -3.93 -5.48
N ARG A 211 0.46 -3.09 -5.45
CA ARG A 211 1.51 -3.12 -6.47
C ARG A 211 2.38 -4.38 -6.43
N ILE A 212 2.59 -4.97 -5.25
CA ILE A 212 3.35 -6.21 -5.11
C ILE A 212 2.52 -7.36 -5.69
N GLU A 213 1.25 -7.45 -5.31
CA GLU A 213 0.36 -8.49 -5.83
C GLU A 213 0.12 -8.34 -7.32
N ALA A 214 -0.06 -7.12 -7.85
CA ALA A 214 -0.17 -6.88 -9.28
C ALA A 214 1.06 -7.39 -10.05
N ARG A 215 2.27 -7.13 -9.55
CA ARG A 215 3.51 -7.62 -10.20
C ARG A 215 3.55 -9.14 -10.28
N ARG A 216 3.10 -9.83 -9.23
CA ARG A 216 3.02 -11.30 -9.16
C ARG A 216 1.92 -11.81 -10.08
N TYR A 217 0.72 -11.22 -10.01
CA TYR A 217 -0.44 -11.65 -10.80
C TYR A 217 -0.20 -11.51 -12.30
N ILE A 218 0.45 -10.42 -12.74
CA ILE A 218 0.88 -10.23 -14.14
C ILE A 218 1.74 -11.40 -14.66
N SER A 219 2.53 -12.06 -13.81
CA SER A 219 3.37 -13.18 -14.25
C SER A 219 2.63 -14.51 -14.41
N ILE A 220 1.46 -14.66 -13.80
CA ILE A 220 0.68 -15.90 -13.81
C ILE A 220 -0.62 -15.79 -14.60
N TYR A 221 -1.10 -14.56 -14.88
CA TYR A 221 -2.33 -14.32 -15.63
C TYR A 221 -2.19 -14.68 -17.11
N GLN A 222 -3.15 -15.44 -17.65
CA GLN A 222 -3.12 -15.97 -19.02
C GLN A 222 -4.42 -15.77 -19.81
N ASP A 223 -5.53 -15.41 -19.16
CA ASP A 223 -6.87 -15.55 -19.74
C ASP A 223 -7.20 -14.53 -20.83
N ASN A 224 -6.82 -13.25 -20.63
CA ASN A 224 -7.08 -12.18 -21.59
C ASN A 224 -5.77 -11.50 -22.00
N GLN A 225 -5.36 -11.73 -23.26
CA GLN A 225 -4.09 -11.21 -23.78
C GLN A 225 -4.07 -9.69 -23.92
N ALA A 226 -5.21 -9.06 -24.26
CA ALA A 226 -5.30 -7.61 -24.35
C ALA A 226 -5.18 -6.97 -22.96
N LEU A 227 -5.87 -7.53 -21.97
CA LEU A 227 -5.79 -7.10 -20.58
C LEU A 227 -4.39 -7.31 -19.98
N LEU A 228 -3.77 -8.47 -20.25
CA LEU A 228 -2.39 -8.75 -19.84
C LEU A 228 -1.39 -7.77 -20.46
N ARG A 229 -1.57 -7.45 -21.74
CA ARG A 229 -0.73 -6.47 -22.45
C ARG A 229 -0.89 -5.08 -21.84
N LEU A 230 -2.12 -4.66 -21.56
CA LEU A 230 -2.41 -3.40 -20.87
C LEU A 230 -1.71 -3.35 -19.52
N ALA A 231 -1.86 -4.39 -18.69
CA ALA A 231 -1.26 -4.48 -17.37
C ALA A 231 0.27 -4.35 -17.41
N LYS A 232 0.94 -5.02 -18.36
CA LYS A 232 2.40 -4.94 -18.51
C LYS A 232 2.87 -3.54 -18.90
N LEU A 233 2.18 -2.89 -19.85
CA LEU A 233 2.54 -1.56 -20.31
C LEU A 233 2.30 -0.52 -19.22
N ASP A 234 1.11 -0.55 -18.61
CA ASP A 234 0.73 0.35 -17.54
C ASP A 234 1.66 0.22 -16.32
N PHE A 235 1.96 -1.01 -15.90
CA PHE A 235 2.89 -1.27 -14.79
C PHE A 235 4.26 -0.65 -15.03
N ASN A 236 4.79 -0.76 -16.26
CA ASN A 236 6.09 -0.22 -16.64
C ASN A 236 6.08 1.31 -16.76
N LEU A 237 5.01 1.90 -17.30
CA LEU A 237 4.84 3.36 -17.35
C LEU A 237 4.81 3.96 -15.93
N LEU A 238 4.05 3.35 -15.03
CA LEU A 238 4.04 3.73 -13.61
C LEU A 238 5.40 3.54 -12.96
N GLN A 239 6.09 2.42 -13.22
CA GLN A 239 7.42 2.20 -12.68
C GLN A 239 8.42 3.27 -13.14
N ALA A 240 8.31 3.75 -14.39
CA ALA A 240 9.15 4.83 -14.90
C ALA A 240 8.87 6.15 -14.16
N LEU A 241 7.59 6.48 -13.92
CA LEU A 241 7.20 7.62 -13.08
C LEU A 241 7.78 7.48 -11.67
N HIS A 242 7.61 6.32 -11.03
CA HIS A 242 8.09 6.08 -9.67
C HIS A 242 9.61 6.15 -9.55
N LYS A 243 10.35 5.74 -10.59
CA LYS A 243 11.81 5.88 -10.65
C LYS A 243 12.23 7.35 -10.79
N LYS A 244 11.49 8.14 -11.57
CA LYS A 244 11.70 9.59 -11.66
C LYS A 244 11.48 10.26 -10.30
N GLU A 245 10.36 9.95 -9.64
CA GLU A 245 10.06 10.45 -8.29
C GLU A 245 11.17 10.09 -7.29
N LEU A 246 11.64 8.84 -7.32
CA LEU A 246 12.73 8.38 -6.45
C LEU A 246 14.08 9.02 -6.79
N CYS A 247 14.35 9.36 -8.05
CA CYS A 247 15.54 10.11 -8.46
C CYS A 247 15.54 11.51 -7.87
N GLU A 248 14.43 12.25 -8.02
CA GLU A 248 14.24 13.58 -7.43
C GLU A 248 14.41 13.55 -5.90
N LEU A 249 13.84 12.53 -5.24
CA LEU A 249 13.99 12.33 -3.81
C LEU A 249 15.43 11.97 -3.40
N SER A 250 16.14 11.18 -4.20
CA SER A 250 17.53 10.80 -3.94
C SER A 250 18.47 12.01 -4.05
N GLU A 251 18.22 12.91 -5.00
CA GLU A 251 18.94 14.18 -5.11
C GLU A 251 18.68 15.08 -3.90
N TRP A 252 17.41 15.24 -3.50
CA TRP A 252 17.04 15.95 -2.29
C TRP A 252 17.75 15.38 -1.06
N TRP A 253 17.73 14.05 -0.91
CA TRP A 253 18.36 13.35 0.21
C TRP A 253 19.87 13.56 0.27
N LYS A 254 20.54 13.49 -0.89
CA LYS A 254 21.97 13.74 -1.01
C LYS A 254 22.34 15.18 -0.63
N ASN A 255 21.51 16.16 -0.98
CA ASN A 255 21.75 17.57 -0.68
C ASN A 255 21.63 17.91 0.82
N LEU A 256 20.85 17.14 1.58
CA LEU A 256 20.76 17.30 3.03
C LEU A 256 22.02 16.82 3.77
N ASP A 257 22.74 15.87 3.18
CA ASP A 257 23.92 15.20 3.75
C ASP A 257 23.69 14.69 5.20
N PHE A 258 22.48 14.17 5.45
CA PHE A 258 22.10 13.67 6.77
C PHE A 258 23.00 12.52 7.21
N ILE A 259 23.40 11.63 6.30
CA ILE A 259 24.23 10.47 6.66
C ILE A 259 25.64 10.89 7.09
N GLY A 260 26.23 11.90 6.43
CA GLY A 260 27.52 12.44 6.85
C GLY A 260 27.46 13.14 8.21
N ARG A 261 26.33 13.81 8.50
CA ARG A 261 26.17 14.68 9.68
C ARG A 261 25.53 14.00 10.89
N LEU A 262 24.77 12.93 10.67
CA LEU A 262 23.96 12.20 11.65
C LEU A 262 24.15 10.68 11.46
N PRO A 263 25.39 10.16 11.63
CA PRO A 263 25.71 8.78 11.29
C PRO A 263 25.07 7.73 12.22
N PHE A 264 24.42 8.16 13.30
CA PHE A 264 23.71 7.29 14.24
C PHE A 264 22.35 6.82 13.71
N ALA A 265 21.77 7.51 12.73
CA ALA A 265 20.42 7.25 12.22
C ALA A 265 20.41 6.37 10.97
N ARG A 266 19.26 5.75 10.69
CA ARG A 266 19.02 4.85 9.57
C ARG A 266 18.92 5.60 8.24
N ASP A 267 19.73 5.20 7.26
CA ASP A 267 19.61 5.63 5.86
C ASP A 267 18.57 4.79 5.10
N ARG A 268 17.30 5.24 5.06
CA ARG A 268 16.16 4.44 4.55
C ARG A 268 15.21 5.21 3.62
N LEU A 269 15.74 6.12 2.81
CA LEU A 269 14.93 6.88 1.84
C LEU A 269 14.12 5.97 0.89
N VAL A 270 14.76 4.94 0.34
CA VAL A 270 14.13 4.05 -0.65
C VAL A 270 13.00 3.24 -0.03
N GLU A 271 13.20 2.74 1.20
CA GLU A 271 12.19 2.03 1.97
C GLU A 271 11.02 2.97 2.36
N GLY A 272 11.32 4.19 2.80
CA GLY A 272 10.32 5.21 3.12
C GLY A 272 9.46 5.57 1.90
N TYR A 273 10.09 5.72 0.72
CA TYR A 273 9.36 5.92 -0.53
C TYR A 273 8.55 4.67 -0.94
N PHE A 274 9.09 3.48 -0.74
CA PHE A 274 8.37 2.23 -1.02
C PHE A 274 7.10 2.09 -0.17
N TRP A 275 7.11 2.54 1.08
CA TRP A 275 5.90 2.62 1.91
C TRP A 275 4.84 3.53 1.28
N MET A 276 5.24 4.70 0.77
CA MET A 276 4.31 5.64 0.14
C MET A 276 3.73 5.11 -1.17
N LEU A 277 4.52 4.36 -1.92
CA LEU A 277 4.05 3.63 -3.10
C LEU A 277 2.97 2.59 -2.73
N GLY A 278 3.03 2.02 -1.53
CA GLY A 278 2.02 1.12 -1.00
C GLY A 278 0.69 1.81 -0.69
N LEU A 279 0.72 3.08 -0.28
CA LEU A 279 -0.49 3.89 -0.03
C LEU A 279 -1.16 4.36 -1.33
N TYR A 280 -0.38 4.95 -2.24
CA TYR A 280 -0.88 5.49 -3.50
C TYR A 280 0.08 5.15 -4.63
N HIS A 281 -0.36 4.38 -5.61
CA HIS A 281 0.48 3.98 -6.75
C HIS A 281 0.08 4.63 -8.08
N GLN A 282 -1.11 5.24 -8.11
CA GLN A 282 -1.73 5.84 -9.27
C GLN A 282 -0.88 7.03 -9.82
N PRO A 283 -0.98 7.33 -11.12
CA PRO A 283 -0.14 8.33 -11.78
C PRO A 283 -0.62 9.77 -11.55
N ASP A 284 -1.79 9.98 -10.95
CA ASP A 284 -2.35 11.31 -10.80
C ASP A 284 -1.37 12.27 -10.13
N ARG A 285 -1.33 13.49 -10.65
CA ARG A 285 -0.38 14.51 -10.17
C ARG A 285 -0.47 14.72 -8.66
N HIS A 286 -1.67 14.63 -8.08
CA HIS A 286 -1.85 14.80 -6.64
C HIS A 286 -1.23 13.63 -5.86
N TYR A 287 -1.41 12.36 -6.30
CA TYR A 287 -0.77 11.21 -5.67
C TYR A 287 0.74 11.19 -5.86
N SER A 288 1.24 11.64 -7.02
CA SER A 288 2.68 11.83 -7.27
C SER A 288 3.31 12.81 -6.27
N ILE A 289 2.67 13.96 -6.08
CA ILE A 289 3.07 14.94 -5.07
C ILE A 289 3.00 14.33 -3.67
N SER A 290 1.87 13.70 -3.32
CA SER A 290 1.67 13.07 -2.01
C SER A 290 2.75 12.02 -1.70
N ARG A 291 3.10 11.15 -2.65
CA ARG A 291 4.19 10.17 -2.47
C ARG A 291 5.51 10.83 -2.11
N LYS A 292 5.89 11.89 -2.83
CA LYS A 292 7.14 12.61 -2.57
C LYS A 292 7.13 13.32 -1.22
N VAL A 293 6.07 14.07 -0.93
CA VAL A 293 5.92 14.80 0.34
C VAL A 293 5.93 13.84 1.52
N LEU A 294 5.13 12.78 1.48
CA LEU A 294 5.07 11.82 2.57
C LEU A 294 6.37 11.02 2.73
N ALA A 295 7.08 10.71 1.64
CA ALA A 295 8.38 10.04 1.72
C ALA A 295 9.41 10.91 2.43
N LYS A 296 9.47 12.22 2.12
CA LYS A 296 10.31 13.18 2.85
C LYS A 296 9.95 13.21 4.34
N GLY A 297 8.65 13.31 4.66
CA GLY A 297 8.15 13.31 6.03
C GLY A 297 8.52 12.06 6.82
N VAL A 298 8.32 10.87 6.24
CA VAL A 298 8.67 9.58 6.86
C VAL A 298 10.17 9.49 7.16
N VAL A 299 11.02 9.96 6.25
CA VAL A 299 12.48 9.94 6.47
C VAL A 299 12.86 10.91 7.58
N ILE A 300 12.32 12.13 7.62
CA ILE A 300 12.57 13.07 8.72
C ILE A 300 12.10 12.47 10.06
N LEU A 301 10.92 11.86 10.09
CA LEU A 301 10.40 11.17 11.28
C LEU A 301 11.29 10.01 11.72
N THR A 302 11.91 9.28 10.78
CA THR A 302 12.87 8.20 11.11
C THR A 302 14.10 8.75 11.84
N PHE A 303 14.57 9.95 11.48
CA PHE A 303 15.70 10.59 12.15
C PHE A 303 15.34 11.12 13.54
N ILE A 304 14.11 11.61 13.69
CA ILE A 304 13.56 11.95 15.00
C ILE A 304 13.50 10.67 15.84
N ASP A 305 12.90 9.60 15.33
CA ASP A 305 12.78 8.29 16.01
C ASP A 305 14.14 7.76 16.48
N ASP A 306 15.13 7.70 15.59
CA ASP A 306 16.50 7.27 15.94
C ASP A 306 17.18 8.20 16.95
N THR A 307 16.81 9.48 16.98
CA THR A 307 17.33 10.42 17.99
C THR A 307 16.79 10.09 19.36
N TYR A 308 15.50 9.78 19.50
CA TYR A 308 14.90 9.41 20.78
C TYR A 308 15.35 8.01 21.24
N ASP A 309 15.36 7.03 20.34
CA ASP A 309 15.60 5.63 20.70
C ASP A 309 17.09 5.28 20.86
N ALA A 310 17.95 5.94 20.10
CA ALA A 310 19.29 5.44 19.85
C ALA A 310 20.40 6.49 19.92
N TYR A 311 20.15 7.72 20.42
CA TYR A 311 21.23 8.71 20.50
C TYR A 311 21.11 9.83 21.56
N GLY A 312 19.94 10.45 21.73
CA GLY A 312 19.74 11.61 22.60
C GLY A 312 19.78 11.25 24.10
N THR A 313 20.27 12.17 24.93
CA THR A 313 20.12 12.03 26.39
C THR A 313 18.74 12.52 26.85
N PRO A 314 18.22 12.07 28.00
CA PRO A 314 16.92 12.50 28.50
C PRO A 314 16.74 14.04 28.56
N GLU A 315 17.80 14.76 28.95
CA GLU A 315 17.79 16.23 29.03
C GLU A 315 17.72 16.87 27.63
N GLU A 316 18.48 16.35 26.67
CA GLU A 316 18.44 16.84 25.28
C GLU A 316 17.09 16.53 24.64
N LEU A 317 16.53 15.35 24.89
CA LEU A 317 15.22 14.94 24.35
C LEU A 317 14.09 15.81 24.91
N THR A 318 14.15 16.20 26.19
CA THR A 318 13.18 17.13 26.76
C THR A 318 13.22 18.48 26.04
N LEU A 319 14.42 19.04 25.81
CA LEU A 319 14.58 20.28 25.05
C LEU A 319 14.08 20.14 23.60
N PHE A 320 14.33 18.99 22.97
CA PHE A 320 13.88 18.71 21.62
C PHE A 320 12.36 18.60 21.53
N THR A 321 11.71 17.90 22.47
CA THR A 321 10.24 17.84 22.56
C THR A 321 9.63 19.22 22.76
N GLU A 322 10.19 20.04 23.65
CA GLU A 322 9.72 21.41 23.86
C GLU A 322 9.86 22.27 22.60
N ALA A 323 10.98 22.17 21.89
CA ALA A 323 11.18 22.89 20.62
C ALA A 323 10.16 22.47 19.57
N ILE A 324 9.91 21.17 19.40
CA ILE A 324 8.91 20.64 18.47
C ILE A 324 7.50 21.13 18.83
N ASN A 325 7.13 21.09 20.11
CA ASN A 325 5.82 21.57 20.55
C ASN A 325 5.62 23.08 20.34
N ARG A 326 6.69 23.87 20.42
CA ARG A 326 6.65 25.31 20.13
C ARG A 326 6.64 25.62 18.64
N TRP A 327 7.28 24.77 17.83
CA TRP A 327 7.38 24.89 16.37
C TRP A 327 7.93 26.25 15.89
N ASP A 328 8.96 26.76 16.59
CA ASP A 328 9.59 28.05 16.31
C ASP A 328 11.10 27.89 16.03
N MET A 329 11.59 28.57 15.00
CA MET A 329 13.01 28.65 14.64
C MET A 329 13.87 29.21 15.79
N SER A 330 13.31 30.06 16.65
CA SER A 330 14.00 30.63 17.80
C SER A 330 14.45 29.58 18.84
N CYS A 331 13.87 28.38 18.81
CA CYS A 331 14.25 27.29 19.71
C CYS A 331 15.56 26.61 19.31
N MET A 332 16.08 26.84 18.10
CA MET A 332 17.30 26.19 17.60
C MET A 332 18.51 26.38 18.51
N ASP A 333 18.73 27.60 19.01
CA ASP A 333 19.92 27.94 19.80
C ASP A 333 19.99 27.18 21.14
N GLN A 334 18.89 26.56 21.56
CA GLN A 334 18.77 25.78 22.79
C GLN A 334 19.08 24.30 22.56
N LEU A 335 19.16 23.84 21.30
CA LEU A 335 19.36 22.45 20.94
C LEU A 335 20.85 22.14 20.69
N PRO A 336 21.31 20.92 20.98
CA PRO A 336 22.61 20.43 20.49
C PRO A 336 22.71 20.52 18.96
N GLU A 337 23.93 20.71 18.45
CA GLU A 337 24.18 20.94 17.02
C GLU A 337 23.51 19.89 16.12
N TYR A 338 23.61 18.60 16.47
CA TYR A 338 23.00 17.52 15.68
C TYR A 338 21.46 17.57 15.64
N MET A 339 20.81 17.97 16.74
CA MET A 339 19.35 18.15 16.79
C MET A 339 18.90 19.36 15.98
N GLN A 340 19.70 20.42 15.93
CA GLN A 340 19.41 21.59 15.09
C GLN A 340 19.31 21.20 13.60
N ILE A 341 20.13 20.24 13.15
CA ILE A 341 20.09 19.72 11.78
C ILE A 341 18.72 19.11 11.46
N ILE A 342 18.24 18.23 12.34
CA ILE A 342 16.96 17.54 12.19
C ILE A 342 15.81 18.53 12.30
N TYR A 343 15.84 19.39 13.33
CA TYR A 343 14.81 20.39 13.60
C TYR A 343 14.63 21.36 12.43
N LYS A 344 15.74 21.89 11.90
CA LYS A 344 15.71 22.80 10.76
C LYS A 344 15.13 22.13 9.52
N ALA A 345 15.55 20.90 9.21
CA ALA A 345 15.01 20.19 8.05
C ALA A 345 13.51 19.89 8.19
N MET A 346 13.03 19.62 9.40
CA MET A 346 11.60 19.49 9.69
C MET A 346 10.85 20.79 9.40
N LEU A 347 11.33 21.94 9.91
CA LEU A 347 10.70 23.24 9.64
C LEU A 347 10.73 23.60 8.15
N ASP A 348 11.88 23.43 7.49
CA ASP A 348 12.07 23.71 6.06
C ASP A 348 11.14 22.81 5.21
N PHE A 349 10.98 21.53 5.57
CA PHE A 349 10.06 20.60 4.90
C PHE A 349 8.61 21.09 4.98
N TYR A 350 8.13 21.46 6.17
CA TYR A 350 6.75 21.93 6.32
C TYR A 350 6.51 23.26 5.61
N GLN A 351 7.51 24.14 5.55
CA GLN A 351 7.47 25.36 4.75
C GLN A 351 7.37 25.05 3.24
N GLU A 352 8.13 24.06 2.74
CA GLU A 352 8.04 23.60 1.35
C GLU A 352 6.62 23.09 1.03
N VAL A 353 6.06 22.24 1.91
CA VAL A 353 4.70 21.71 1.74
C VAL A 353 3.65 22.83 1.76
N GLU A 354 3.81 23.81 2.63
CA GLU A 354 2.91 24.97 2.68
C GLU A 354 2.90 25.76 1.37
N GLN A 355 4.07 25.99 0.78
CA GLN A 355 4.22 26.66 -0.52
C GLN A 355 3.59 25.85 -1.66
N GLU A 356 3.77 24.52 -1.64
CA GLU A 356 3.16 23.64 -2.64
C GLU A 356 1.63 23.66 -2.57
N LEU A 357 1.07 23.70 -1.36
CA LEU A 357 -0.37 23.76 -1.11
C LEU A 357 -0.98 25.16 -1.27
N ALA A 358 -0.17 26.22 -1.17
CA ALA A 358 -0.61 27.61 -1.32
C ALA A 358 -1.25 27.87 -2.68
N ASN A 359 -0.69 27.28 -3.73
CA ASN A 359 -1.21 27.39 -5.10
C ASN A 359 -2.63 26.84 -5.26
N LYS A 360 -3.12 26.02 -4.31
CA LYS A 360 -4.47 25.45 -4.28
C LYS A 360 -5.36 26.06 -3.19
N GLY A 361 -4.87 27.04 -2.44
CA GLY A 361 -5.56 27.60 -1.27
C GLY A 361 -5.66 26.60 -0.11
N TRP A 362 -4.75 25.62 -0.02
CA TRP A 362 -4.79 24.53 0.96
C TRP A 362 -3.72 24.61 2.04
N SER A 363 -3.00 25.74 2.16
CA SER A 363 -1.94 25.93 3.16
C SER A 363 -2.41 25.67 4.59
N TYR A 364 -3.65 26.00 4.93
CA TYR A 364 -4.21 25.74 6.27
C TYR A 364 -4.15 24.26 6.68
N ARG A 365 -4.08 23.32 5.72
CA ARG A 365 -4.00 21.88 6.01
C ARG A 365 -2.66 21.47 6.60
N VAL A 366 -1.61 22.27 6.40
CA VAL A 366 -0.29 22.03 6.99
C VAL A 366 -0.35 22.02 8.51
N HIS A 367 -1.19 22.86 9.09
CA HIS A 367 -1.38 22.92 10.55
C HIS A 367 -1.75 21.56 11.15
N TYR A 368 -2.66 20.81 10.53
CA TYR A 368 -3.02 19.46 11.00
C TYR A 368 -1.85 18.48 10.91
N GLY A 369 -1.01 18.61 9.89
CA GLY A 369 0.21 17.82 9.77
C GLY A 369 1.24 18.13 10.86
N ILE A 370 1.35 19.40 11.26
CA ILE A 370 2.21 19.84 12.37
C ILE A 370 1.68 19.31 13.70
N GLU A 371 0.38 19.51 13.97
CA GLU A 371 -0.27 19.01 15.18
C GLU A 371 -0.10 17.49 15.32
N ALA A 372 -0.27 16.74 14.23
CA ALA A 372 -0.07 15.29 14.23
C ALA A 372 1.36 14.90 14.63
N VAL A 373 2.39 15.63 14.17
CA VAL A 373 3.78 15.37 14.57
C VAL A 373 3.99 15.67 16.05
N CYS A 374 3.52 16.81 16.55
CA CYS A 374 3.64 17.18 17.96
C CYS A 374 2.95 16.14 18.87
N ILE A 375 1.73 15.72 18.51
CA ILE A 375 0.97 14.68 19.23
C ILE A 375 1.72 13.36 19.19
N THR A 376 2.19 12.93 18.01
CA THR A 376 2.86 11.64 17.84
C THR A 376 4.13 11.55 18.69
N ILE A 377 4.98 12.58 18.66
CA ILE A 377 6.21 12.61 19.44
C ILE A 377 5.91 12.66 20.94
N THR A 378 4.88 13.42 21.34
CA THR A 378 4.47 13.46 22.75
C THR A 378 3.96 12.09 23.21
N ILE A 379 3.08 11.42 22.46
CA ILE A 379 2.50 10.12 22.85
C ILE A 379 3.52 8.98 22.85
N ILE A 380 4.45 8.97 21.89
CA ILE A 380 5.40 7.85 21.77
C ILE A 380 6.47 7.90 22.86
N TYR A 381 6.91 9.10 23.26
CA TYR A 381 8.06 9.26 24.14
C TYR A 381 7.75 9.78 25.54
N TYR A 382 6.49 10.15 25.83
CA TYR A 382 6.00 10.58 27.14
C TYR A 382 4.63 9.97 27.45
#